data_AF-A0A953ID59-F1
#
_entry.id   AF-A0A953ID59-F1
#
_cell.length_a   1.000
_cell.length_b   1.000
_cell.length_c   1.000
_cell.angle_alpha   90.00
_cell.angle_beta   90.00
_cell.angle_gamma   90.00
#
_symmetry.space_group_name_H-M   'P 1'
#
loop_
_entity.id
_entity.type
_entity.pdbx_description
1 polymer ?
#
loop_
_entity_poly.entity_id
_entity_poly.type
_entity_poly.pdbx_seq_one_letter_code
_entity_poly.pdbx_strand_id
1 'polypeptide(L)'
;MNRMIKTLALTCVALVFAGCESRTDKTDGGGVLLSLSDFDGLPVVVSASGGCCNVVIEEMTLQNIAKNPNGDLSDLMNVEIQSYEVVYTREDTGTRVPPPLVQSIFGVVPVGGTSTLENYPVMRTDQFNNVPIKDFLDYGYDRETGSTVIRLRFGIRFFGRTLSGDSVESAPAYFSVEVVP
;
A
#
# COMPACT_ATOMS: atom_id res chain seq x y z
N MET A 1 -8.60 68.61 -34.57
CA MET A 1 -9.99 68.68 -34.05
C MET A 1 -10.48 67.25 -33.81
N ASN A 2 -10.19 66.65 -32.66
CA ASN A 2 -11.02 66.63 -31.45
C ASN A 2 -12.40 65.97 -31.63
N ARG A 3 -12.49 64.78 -31.00
CA ARG A 3 -13.59 64.25 -30.17
C ARG A 3 -14.80 63.60 -30.85
N MET A 4 -14.94 62.28 -30.68
CA MET A 4 -16.04 61.60 -29.96
C MET A 4 -15.85 60.07 -30.10
N ILE A 5 -15.44 59.32 -29.07
CA ILE A 5 -16.16 58.84 -27.86
C ILE A 5 -16.96 57.55 -28.11
N LYS A 6 -16.44 56.46 -27.52
CA LYS A 6 -17.11 55.32 -26.87
C LYS A 6 -18.04 54.43 -27.70
N THR A 7 -17.59 53.22 -28.03
CA THR A 7 -18.17 51.93 -27.55
C THR A 7 -17.51 50.77 -28.30
N LEU A 8 -16.59 50.06 -27.65
CA LEU A 8 -16.28 48.68 -28.04
C LEU A 8 -15.67 47.95 -26.83
N ALA A 9 -16.53 47.66 -25.88
CA ALA A 9 -16.28 46.66 -24.85
C ALA A 9 -17.36 45.59 -25.02
N LEU A 10 -17.00 44.36 -24.67
CA LEU A 10 -17.86 43.18 -24.54
C LEU A 10 -18.00 42.31 -25.80
N THR A 11 -17.03 41.42 -26.04
CA THR A 11 -17.35 40.13 -26.69
C THR A 11 -16.36 39.03 -26.27
N CYS A 12 -16.83 38.24 -25.30
CA CYS A 12 -16.56 36.81 -25.07
C CYS A 12 -15.12 36.30 -25.06
N VAL A 13 -14.49 36.35 -23.88
CA VAL A 13 -13.53 35.32 -23.46
C VAL A 13 -14.35 34.07 -23.12
N ALA A 14 -14.56 33.19 -24.10
CA ALA A 14 -15.05 31.85 -23.85
C ALA A 14 -13.89 31.01 -23.29
N LEU A 15 -13.76 30.99 -21.97
CA LEU A 15 -12.97 30.01 -21.25
C LEU A 15 -13.57 28.63 -21.52
N VAL A 16 -13.02 27.90 -22.49
CA VAL A 16 -13.16 26.45 -22.57
C VAL A 16 -12.24 25.88 -21.49
N PHE A 17 -12.70 25.91 -20.24
CA PHE A 17 -12.31 24.89 -19.27
C PHE A 17 -13.10 23.62 -19.65
N ALA A 18 -12.69 22.99 -20.76
CA ALA A 18 -12.87 21.56 -20.86
C ALA A 18 -12.01 20.99 -19.73
N GLY A 19 -12.64 20.68 -18.61
CA GLY A 19 -12.03 19.98 -17.51
C GLY A 19 -11.44 18.69 -18.05
N CYS A 20 -10.14 18.68 -18.26
CA CYS A 20 -9.37 17.45 -18.25
C CYS A 20 -9.45 16.93 -16.82
N GLU A 21 -10.51 16.18 -16.49
CA GLU A 21 -10.44 15.17 -15.45
C GLU A 21 -9.49 14.08 -15.98
N SER A 22 -8.19 14.36 -15.86
CA SER A 22 -7.17 13.33 -15.97
C SER A 22 -7.36 12.41 -14.77
N ARG A 23 -8.14 11.35 -14.95
CA ARG A 23 -8.19 10.19 -14.05
C ARG A 23 -6.76 9.76 -13.74
N THR A 24 -6.28 10.09 -12.54
CA THR A 24 -4.93 9.73 -12.07
C THR A 24 -4.89 8.34 -11.42
N ASP A 25 -6.05 7.67 -11.34
CA ASP A 25 -6.19 6.28 -10.97
C ASP A 25 -5.83 5.40 -12.17
N LYS A 26 -4.65 4.77 -12.08
CA LYS A 26 -4.02 3.96 -13.12
C LYS A 26 -4.79 2.68 -13.49
N THR A 27 -5.89 2.40 -12.78
CA THR A 27 -6.83 1.29 -12.96
C THR A 27 -8.23 1.76 -12.58
N ASP A 28 -9.23 1.51 -13.44
CA ASP A 28 -10.64 1.77 -13.09
C ASP A 28 -11.08 0.70 -12.09
N GLY A 29 -10.89 0.98 -10.80
CA GLY A 29 -11.19 0.04 -9.70
C GLY A 29 -12.68 -0.17 -9.43
N GLY A 30 -13.51 -0.32 -10.46
CA GLY A 30 -14.94 -0.61 -10.32
C GLY A 30 -15.72 0.42 -9.49
N GLY A 31 -15.30 1.68 -9.51
CA GLY A 31 -15.94 2.75 -8.74
C GLY A 31 -15.57 2.81 -7.25
N VAL A 32 -14.56 2.04 -6.80
CA VAL A 32 -14.11 2.03 -5.40
C VAL A 32 -12.61 2.29 -5.25
N LEU A 33 -12.21 2.59 -4.01
CA LEU A 33 -10.83 2.74 -3.55
C LEU A 33 -10.63 1.79 -2.37
N LEU A 34 -9.64 0.91 -2.48
CA LEU A 34 -9.22 0.06 -1.36
C LEU A 34 -8.08 0.74 -0.61
N SER A 35 -8.19 0.79 0.72
CA SER A 35 -7.16 1.35 1.58
C SER A 35 -6.94 0.45 2.78
N LEU A 36 -5.70 0.42 3.28
CA LEU A 36 -5.44 -0.08 4.62
C LEU A 36 -5.62 1.09 5.59
N SER A 37 -6.57 0.95 6.51
CA SER A 37 -7.02 2.02 7.40
C SER A 37 -6.35 2.00 8.76
N ASP A 38 -5.99 0.81 9.26
CA ASP A 38 -5.37 0.65 10.58
C ASP A 38 -4.48 -0.60 10.66
N PHE A 39 -3.56 -0.58 11.63
CA PHE A 39 -2.67 -1.68 11.99
C PHE A 39 -2.64 -1.86 13.51
N ASP A 40 -2.74 -3.11 13.98
CA ASP A 40 -2.42 -3.45 15.36
C ASP A 40 -1.38 -4.58 15.44
N GLY A 41 -0.59 -4.58 16.51
CA GLY A 41 0.45 -5.58 16.74
C GLY A 41 1.64 -5.49 15.78
N LEU A 42 2.06 -4.27 15.39
CA LEU A 42 3.22 -4.11 14.51
C LEU A 42 4.52 -4.55 15.20
N PRO A 43 5.34 -5.40 14.55
CA PRO A 43 6.62 -5.82 15.10
C PRO A 43 7.63 -4.67 15.02
N VAL A 44 7.95 -4.04 16.15
CA VAL A 44 8.93 -2.94 16.18
C VAL A 44 10.37 -3.47 16.09
N VAL A 45 10.62 -4.63 16.70
CA VAL A 45 11.93 -5.29 16.74
C VAL A 45 11.77 -6.76 16.38
N VAL A 46 12.60 -7.26 15.47
CA VAL A 46 12.64 -8.66 15.03
C VAL A 46 14.06 -9.19 15.23
N SER A 47 14.21 -10.33 15.91
CA SER A 47 15.51 -11.02 15.95
C SER A 47 15.70 -11.84 14.67
N ALA A 48 16.90 -11.82 14.11
CA ALA A 48 17.28 -12.63 12.96
C ALA A 48 17.20 -14.12 13.26
N SER A 49 17.43 -14.51 14.51
CA SER A 49 17.18 -15.87 15.01
C SER A 49 15.70 -16.30 14.98
N GLY A 50 14.78 -15.34 14.78
CA GLY A 50 13.34 -15.57 14.71
C GLY A 50 12.85 -16.35 13.49
N GLY A 51 13.72 -16.74 12.55
CA GLY A 51 13.32 -17.39 11.30
C GLY A 51 12.60 -18.75 11.41
N CYS A 52 12.53 -19.32 12.61
CA CYS A 52 11.69 -20.50 12.91
C CYS A 52 10.20 -20.14 13.10
N CYS A 53 9.88 -18.86 13.31
CA CYS A 53 8.53 -18.34 13.46
C CYS A 53 8.26 -17.26 12.42
N ASN A 54 7.02 -17.15 11.95
CA ASN A 54 6.64 -16.05 11.09
C ASN A 54 6.57 -14.76 11.91
N VAL A 55 7.06 -13.66 11.35
CA VAL A 55 6.74 -12.33 11.87
C VAL A 55 5.37 -11.99 11.32
N VAL A 56 4.39 -11.77 12.19
CA VAL A 56 3.01 -11.50 11.82
C VAL A 56 2.62 -10.08 12.24
N ILE A 57 1.66 -9.50 11.53
CA ILE A 57 0.83 -8.42 12.05
C ILE A 57 -0.42 -9.06 12.63
N GLU A 58 -0.76 -8.69 13.87
CA GLU A 58 -1.90 -9.28 14.58
C GLU A 58 -3.20 -8.90 13.91
N GLU A 59 -3.39 -7.62 13.61
CA GLU A 59 -4.62 -7.11 12.98
C GLU A 59 -4.33 -6.05 11.91
N MET A 60 -5.02 -6.16 10.77
CA MET A 60 -5.01 -5.19 9.68
C MET A 60 -6.45 -4.89 9.27
N THR A 61 -6.84 -3.61 9.30
CA THR A 61 -8.19 -3.21 8.89
C THR A 61 -8.18 -2.64 7.48
N LEU A 62 -8.78 -3.36 6.53
CA LEU A 62 -9.01 -2.87 5.17
C LEU A 62 -10.32 -2.09 5.10
N GLN A 63 -10.32 -1.02 4.31
CA GLN A 63 -11.46 -0.17 4.04
C GLN A 63 -11.72 -0.09 2.54
N ASN A 64 -12.97 -0.28 2.14
CA ASN A 64 -13.44 -0.11 0.77
C ASN A 64 -14.28 1.16 0.68
N ILE A 65 -13.74 2.19 0.05
CA ILE A 65 -14.34 3.52 -0.05
C ILE A 65 -14.94 3.70 -1.44
N ALA A 66 -16.24 3.94 -1.53
CA ALA A 66 -16.88 4.29 -2.79
C ALA A 66 -16.38 5.64 -3.30
N LYS A 67 -16.01 5.73 -4.59
CA LYS A 67 -15.57 7.00 -5.21
C LYS A 67 -16.70 8.03 -5.24
N ASN A 68 -17.95 7.58 -5.34
CA ASN A 68 -19.14 8.42 -5.19
C ASN A 68 -20.00 7.92 -4.02
N PRO A 69 -19.76 8.40 -2.78
CA PRO A 69 -20.46 7.91 -1.60
C PRO A 69 -21.94 8.32 -1.55
N ASN A 70 -22.35 9.32 -2.36
CA ASN A 70 -23.74 9.77 -2.45
C ASN A 70 -24.52 9.11 -3.60
N GLY A 71 -23.86 8.25 -4.38
CA GLY A 71 -24.50 7.48 -5.45
C GLY A 71 -25.07 6.15 -4.95
N ASP A 72 -25.75 5.43 -5.85
CA ASP A 72 -26.24 4.09 -5.54
C ASP A 72 -25.07 3.14 -5.34
N LEU A 73 -24.93 2.62 -4.11
CA LEU A 73 -23.99 1.54 -3.81
C LEU A 73 -24.64 0.20 -4.14
N SER A 74 -23.83 -0.72 -4.68
CA SER A 74 -24.25 -2.07 -5.02
C SER A 74 -23.28 -3.09 -4.42
N ASP A 75 -23.79 -4.26 -4.05
CA ASP A 75 -22.95 -5.38 -3.62
C ASP A 75 -21.92 -5.79 -4.67
N LEU A 76 -22.16 -5.50 -5.95
CA LEU A 76 -21.18 -5.71 -7.03
C LEU A 76 -19.89 -4.89 -6.84
N MET A 77 -19.93 -3.84 -6.02
CA MET A 77 -18.78 -3.00 -5.66
C MET A 77 -18.00 -3.52 -4.44
N ASN A 78 -18.45 -4.61 -3.82
CA ASN A 78 -17.68 -5.30 -2.78
C ASN A 78 -16.37 -5.82 -3.39
N VAL A 79 -15.27 -5.72 -2.64
CA VAL A 79 -13.95 -6.15 -3.12
C VAL A 79 -13.61 -7.51 -2.51
N GLU A 80 -13.40 -8.50 -3.35
CA GLU A 80 -12.79 -9.77 -3.01
C GLU A 80 -11.26 -9.64 -3.07
N ILE A 81 -10.60 -9.78 -1.93
CA ILE A 81 -9.15 -9.76 -1.80
C ILE A 81 -8.60 -11.13 -2.21
N GLN A 82 -7.59 -11.12 -3.09
CA GLN A 82 -7.00 -12.32 -3.68
C GLN A 82 -5.58 -12.57 -3.15
N SER A 83 -4.84 -11.50 -2.91
CA SER A 83 -3.46 -11.58 -2.42
C SER A 83 -3.00 -10.29 -1.79
N TYR A 84 -1.87 -10.37 -1.10
CA TYR A 84 -1.09 -9.20 -0.71
C TYR A 84 0.40 -9.44 -0.98
N GLU A 85 1.11 -8.33 -1.09
CA GLU A 85 2.55 -8.28 -1.26
C GLU A 85 3.17 -7.45 -0.13
N VAL A 86 4.32 -7.91 0.37
CA VAL A 86 5.19 -7.16 1.27
C VAL A 86 6.52 -6.94 0.58
N VAL A 87 6.86 -5.68 0.35
CA VAL A 87 8.13 -5.24 -0.21
C VAL A 87 8.99 -4.65 0.89
N TYR A 88 10.29 -4.95 0.87
CA TYR A 88 11.24 -4.48 1.86
C TYR A 88 12.14 -3.41 1.25
N THR A 89 12.42 -2.36 2.02
CA THR A 89 13.35 -1.29 1.68
C THR A 89 14.26 -1.00 2.86
N ARG A 90 15.46 -0.49 2.61
CA ARG A 90 16.41 -0.10 3.66
C ARG A 90 16.14 1.35 4.07
N GLU A 91 16.18 1.61 5.37
CA GLU A 91 16.19 2.97 5.95
C GLU A 91 17.53 3.35 6.58
N ASP A 92 18.51 2.44 6.49
CA ASP A 92 19.90 2.66 6.88
C ASP A 92 20.79 2.82 5.62
N THR A 93 22.10 2.70 5.78
CA THR A 93 23.07 2.88 4.70
C THR A 93 23.22 1.66 3.78
N GLY A 94 22.53 0.55 4.04
CA GLY A 94 22.63 -0.66 3.23
C GLY A 94 21.71 -0.64 2.00
N THR A 95 21.96 -1.54 1.06
CA THR A 95 21.21 -1.65 -0.21
C THR A 95 20.60 -3.03 -0.41
N ARG A 96 21.11 -4.06 0.26
CA ARG A 96 20.57 -5.42 0.17
C ARG A 96 19.29 -5.53 0.98
N VAL A 97 18.26 -6.12 0.37
CA VAL A 97 16.96 -6.40 0.98
C VAL A 97 16.53 -7.84 0.67
N PRO A 98 15.71 -8.47 1.53
CA PRO A 98 15.09 -9.76 1.21
C PRO A 98 14.19 -9.66 -0.04
N PRO A 99 13.93 -10.78 -0.72
CA PRO A 99 12.95 -10.81 -1.81
C PRO A 99 11.54 -10.53 -1.28
N PRO A 100 10.66 -9.89 -2.08
CA PRO A 100 9.27 -9.63 -1.70
C PRO A 100 8.54 -10.90 -1.25
N LEU A 101 7.65 -10.74 -0.28
CA LEU A 101 6.72 -11.79 0.14
C LEU A 101 5.39 -11.58 -0.57
N VAL A 102 4.90 -12.60 -1.27
CA VAL A 102 3.57 -12.60 -1.89
C VAL A 102 2.78 -13.75 -1.31
N GLN A 103 1.56 -13.47 -0.88
CA GLN A 103 0.67 -14.49 -0.33
C GLN A 103 -0.75 -14.33 -0.86
N SER A 104 -1.32 -15.44 -1.33
CA SER A 104 -2.74 -15.54 -1.65
C SER A 104 -3.57 -15.59 -0.36
N ILE A 105 -4.65 -14.82 -0.35
CA ILE A 105 -5.58 -14.71 0.78
C ILE A 105 -7.01 -14.65 0.22
N PHE A 106 -7.99 -14.85 1.09
CA PHE A 106 -9.39 -14.69 0.73
C PHE A 106 -10.07 -13.82 1.78
N GLY A 107 -10.80 -12.82 1.33
CA GLY A 107 -11.58 -11.93 2.18
C GLY A 107 -12.46 -11.03 1.33
N VAL A 108 -13.57 -10.58 1.89
CA VAL A 108 -14.45 -9.62 1.21
C VAL A 108 -14.50 -8.34 2.05
N VAL A 109 -14.30 -7.21 1.39
CA VAL A 109 -14.42 -5.88 1.97
C VAL A 109 -15.68 -5.23 1.40
N PRO A 110 -16.75 -5.08 2.21
CA PRO A 110 -18.01 -4.53 1.73
C PRO A 110 -17.84 -3.07 1.31
N VAL A 111 -18.54 -2.65 0.25
CA VAL A 111 -18.51 -1.26 -0.23
C VAL A 111 -18.97 -0.30 0.87
N GLY A 112 -18.19 0.75 1.12
CA GLY A 112 -18.43 1.72 2.19
C GLY A 112 -18.12 1.20 3.60
N GLY A 113 -17.60 -0.02 3.73
CA GLY A 113 -17.30 -0.66 5.00
C GLY A 113 -15.84 -1.08 5.15
N THR A 114 -15.58 -1.84 6.20
CA THR A 114 -14.27 -2.38 6.54
C THR A 114 -14.30 -3.89 6.70
N SER A 115 -13.13 -4.51 6.62
CA SER A 115 -12.91 -5.92 6.92
C SER A 115 -11.59 -6.06 7.67
N THR A 116 -11.60 -6.89 8.71
CA THR A 116 -10.45 -7.12 9.57
C THR A 116 -9.74 -8.40 9.16
N LEU A 117 -8.43 -8.30 9.02
CA LEU A 117 -7.52 -9.35 8.61
C LEU A 117 -6.58 -9.66 9.78
N GLU A 118 -6.63 -10.89 10.31
CA GLU A 118 -5.85 -11.29 11.48
C GLU A 118 -4.67 -12.23 11.14
N ASN A 119 -3.58 -12.11 11.90
CA ASN A 119 -2.44 -13.03 11.91
C ASN A 119 -1.74 -13.21 10.53
N TYR A 120 -1.56 -12.12 9.79
CA TYR A 120 -0.95 -12.18 8.46
C TYR A 120 0.58 -12.03 8.53
N PRO A 121 1.34 -12.99 7.96
CA PRO A 121 2.80 -12.99 8.06
C PRO A 121 3.44 -11.97 7.12
N VAL A 122 4.22 -11.06 7.70
CA VAL A 122 4.99 -10.04 6.98
C VAL A 122 6.44 -10.43 6.76
N MET A 123 6.94 -11.45 7.45
CA MET A 123 8.17 -12.15 7.08
C MET A 123 8.03 -13.64 7.38
N ARG A 124 8.59 -14.47 6.50
CA ARG A 124 8.67 -15.93 6.64
C ARG A 124 10.12 -16.39 6.62
N THR A 125 10.34 -17.67 6.88
CA THR A 125 11.66 -18.31 6.84
C THR A 125 12.47 -17.97 5.59
N ASP A 126 11.83 -17.83 4.42
CA ASP A 126 12.50 -17.43 3.19
C ASP A 126 13.14 -16.04 3.29
N GLN A 127 12.48 -15.07 3.91
CA GLN A 127 13.04 -13.73 4.13
C GLN A 127 14.25 -13.77 5.09
N PHE A 128 14.18 -14.59 6.14
CA PHE A 128 15.29 -14.76 7.10
C PHE A 128 16.52 -15.44 6.49
N ASN A 129 16.31 -16.33 5.51
CA ASN A 129 17.39 -17.05 4.83
C ASN A 129 18.04 -16.25 3.70
N ASN A 130 17.65 -14.99 3.51
CA ASN A 130 18.25 -14.09 2.53
C ASN A 130 19.06 -12.98 3.20
N VAL A 131 20.04 -12.46 2.46
CA VAL A 131 20.73 -11.23 2.85
C VAL A 131 19.71 -10.08 2.87
N PRO A 132 19.82 -9.14 3.82
CA PRO A 132 20.91 -8.97 4.80
C PRO A 132 20.70 -9.75 6.12
N ILE A 133 19.51 -10.31 6.37
CA ILE A 133 19.15 -10.94 7.65
C ILE A 133 19.99 -12.19 7.91
N LYS A 134 20.30 -12.97 6.87
CA LYS A 134 21.18 -14.13 6.97
C LYS A 134 22.58 -13.80 7.49
N ASP A 135 23.10 -12.59 7.21
CA ASP A 135 24.43 -12.20 7.71
C ASP A 135 24.44 -12.07 9.24
N PHE A 136 23.31 -11.70 9.87
CA PHE A 136 23.19 -11.71 11.33
C PHE A 136 23.24 -13.13 11.91
N LEU A 137 22.58 -14.09 11.27
CA LEU A 137 22.63 -15.49 11.70
C LEU A 137 24.04 -16.08 11.58
N ASP A 138 24.74 -15.76 10.49
CA ASP A 138 26.04 -16.36 10.18
C ASP A 138 27.22 -15.64 10.88
N TYR A 139 27.11 -14.32 11.11
CA TYR A 139 28.25 -13.49 11.55
C TYR A 139 27.95 -12.58 12.76
N GLY A 140 26.67 -12.37 13.11
CA GLY A 140 26.27 -11.45 14.17
C GLY A 140 26.27 -9.95 13.80
N TYR A 141 26.51 -9.62 12.53
CA TYR A 141 26.46 -8.24 12.01
C TYR A 141 26.14 -8.22 10.50
N ASP A 142 25.68 -7.08 9.98
CA ASP A 142 25.41 -6.87 8.56
C ASP A 142 26.73 -6.64 7.83
N ARG A 143 27.10 -7.54 6.93
CA ARG A 143 28.39 -7.48 6.23
C ARG A 143 28.54 -6.31 5.26
N GLU A 144 27.46 -5.69 4.86
CA GLU A 144 27.50 -4.53 3.96
C GLU A 144 27.76 -3.23 4.71
N THR A 145 27.18 -3.09 5.90
CA THR A 145 27.25 -1.83 6.66
C THR A 145 28.17 -1.91 7.88
N GLY A 146 28.50 -3.12 8.36
CA GLY A 146 29.18 -3.36 9.62
C GLY A 146 28.31 -3.13 10.86
N SER A 147 27.01 -2.84 10.69
CA SER A 147 26.07 -2.58 11.77
C SER A 147 25.56 -3.87 12.42
N THR A 148 25.22 -3.81 13.70
CA THR A 148 24.47 -4.87 14.42
C THR A 148 22.97 -4.62 14.45
N VAL A 149 22.49 -3.60 13.74
CA VAL A 149 21.06 -3.30 13.56
C VAL A 149 20.81 -2.99 12.10
N ILE A 150 19.80 -3.63 11.51
CA ILE A 150 19.31 -3.32 10.17
C ILE A 150 17.96 -2.63 10.31
N ARG A 151 17.78 -1.49 9.65
CA ARG A 151 16.48 -0.81 9.59
C ARG A 151 15.79 -1.13 8.28
N LEU A 152 14.70 -1.88 8.37
CA LEU A 152 13.86 -2.24 7.24
C LEU A 152 12.55 -1.48 7.30
N ARG A 153 12.15 -0.90 6.17
CA ARG A 153 10.79 -0.41 5.95
C ARG A 153 10.02 -1.40 5.10
N PHE A 154 8.90 -1.84 5.63
CA PHE A 154 7.99 -2.78 5.02
C PHE A 154 6.92 -1.98 4.30
N GLY A 155 6.61 -2.34 3.06
CA GLY A 155 5.53 -1.79 2.26
C GLY A 155 4.53 -2.88 1.93
N ILE A 156 3.31 -2.78 2.45
CA ILE A 156 2.25 -3.77 2.24
C ILE A 156 1.24 -3.22 1.24
N ARG A 157 0.84 -4.05 0.28
CA ARG A 157 -0.21 -3.73 -0.69
C ARG A 157 -1.11 -4.94 -0.92
N PHE A 158 -2.41 -4.68 -1.02
CA PHE A 158 -3.43 -5.69 -1.28
C PHE A 158 -3.92 -5.62 -2.72
N PHE A 159 -4.24 -6.79 -3.26
CA PHE A 159 -4.75 -6.97 -4.61
C PHE A 159 -6.04 -7.76 -4.55
N GLY A 160 -7.03 -7.30 -5.30
CA GLY A 160 -8.34 -7.92 -5.35
C GLY A 160 -9.11 -7.56 -6.61
N ARG A 161 -10.37 -7.95 -6.61
CA ARG A 161 -11.34 -7.58 -7.64
C ARG A 161 -12.66 -7.20 -7.01
N THR A 162 -13.37 -6.26 -7.62
CA THR A 162 -14.79 -6.09 -7.29
C THR A 162 -15.57 -7.35 -7.68
N LEU A 163 -16.75 -7.57 -7.09
CA LEU A 163 -17.64 -8.65 -7.52
C LEU A 163 -18.18 -8.44 -8.96
N SER A 164 -18.09 -7.22 -9.51
CA SER A 164 -18.28 -6.94 -10.94
C SER A 164 -17.12 -7.41 -11.85
N GLY A 165 -15.96 -7.73 -11.28
CA GLY A 165 -14.79 -8.26 -11.98
C GLY A 165 -13.63 -7.27 -12.19
N ASP A 166 -13.80 -6.01 -11.79
CA ASP A 166 -12.79 -4.95 -12.00
C ASP A 166 -11.62 -5.13 -11.03
N SER A 167 -10.39 -4.98 -11.52
CA SER A 167 -9.20 -5.10 -10.68
C SER A 167 -9.08 -3.92 -9.71
N VAL A 168 -8.81 -4.20 -8.44
CA VAL A 168 -8.61 -3.20 -7.39
C VAL A 168 -7.27 -3.46 -6.69
N GLU A 169 -6.50 -2.40 -6.50
CA GLU A 169 -5.26 -2.44 -5.72
C GLU A 169 -5.35 -1.40 -4.60
N SER A 170 -4.84 -1.72 -3.42
CA SER A 170 -4.72 -0.74 -2.35
C SER A 170 -3.55 0.20 -2.59
N ALA A 171 -3.61 1.39 -2.00
CA ALA A 171 -2.39 2.17 -1.76
C ALA A 171 -1.42 1.34 -0.87
N PRO A 172 -0.09 1.47 -1.08
CA PRO A 172 0.87 0.82 -0.21
C PRO A 172 0.89 1.51 1.16
N ALA A 173 0.86 0.71 2.21
CA ALA A 173 1.01 1.17 3.57
C ALA A 173 2.39 0.77 4.10
N TYR A 174 3.00 1.60 4.95
CA TYR A 174 4.38 1.42 5.36
C TYR A 174 4.57 1.50 6.87
N PHE A 175 5.51 0.69 7.37
CA PHE A 175 6.02 0.77 8.73
C PHE A 175 7.48 0.32 8.77
N SER A 176 8.18 0.69 9.83
CA SER A 176 9.60 0.41 10.00
C SER A 176 9.80 -0.63 11.09
N VAL A 177 10.80 -1.48 10.89
CA VAL A 177 11.19 -2.58 11.78
C VAL A 177 12.70 -2.56 11.94
N GLU A 178 13.17 -2.69 13.18
CA GLU A 178 14.57 -2.93 13.46
C GLU A 178 14.82 -4.44 13.54
N VAL A 179 15.70 -4.94 12.68
CA VAL A 179 16.20 -6.31 12.77
C VAL A 179 17.49 -6.29 13.59
N VAL A 180 17.59 -7.19 14.56
CA VAL A 180 18.74 -7.39 15.44
C VAL A 180 19.21 -8.85 15.35
N PRO A 181 20.44 -9.20 15.77
CA PRO A 181 20.92 -10.58 15.76
C PRO A 181 20.03 -11.58 16.51
#